data_AF-A0A645IY30-F1
#
_entry.id   AF-A0A645IY30-F1
#
_cell.length_a   1.000
_cell.length_b   1.000
_cell.length_c   1.000
_cell.angle_alpha   90.00
_cell.angle_beta   90.00
_cell.angle_gamma   90.00
#
_symmetry.space_group_name_H-M   'P 1'
#
loop_
_entity.id
_entity.type
_entity.pdbx_description
1 polymer ?
#
loop_
_entity_poly.entity_id
_entity_poly.type
_entity_poly.pdbx_seq_one_letter_code
_entity_poly.pdbx_strand_id
1 'polypeptide(L)'
;MGNTGTQPGGGIGNARHALTQQELGIPVIAIGCPTIVNAAVITNQAIKQFCTNTNAVFNEVTAANAVKDILSFFGGSLTVTPKEIDDIIENSSRTIAMGVATALFPGISIEQLELYAN
;
A
#
# COMPACT_ATOMS: atom_id res chain seq x y z
N MET A 1 -3.47 1.18 -10.30
CA MET A 1 -4.71 1.95 -10.48
C MET A 1 -5.57 1.22 -11.51
N GLY A 2 -6.88 1.20 -11.36
CA GLY A 2 -7.77 0.49 -12.29
C GLY A 2 -9.22 0.95 -12.17
N ASN A 3 -10.04 0.61 -13.16
CA ASN A 3 -11.47 0.95 -13.21
C ASN A 3 -12.38 -0.23 -12.81
N THR A 4 -11.79 -1.34 -12.37
CA THR A 4 -12.51 -2.57 -12.00
C THR A 4 -13.14 -2.49 -10.62
N GLY A 5 -12.75 -1.52 -9.79
CA GLY A 5 -13.18 -1.39 -8.41
C GLY A 5 -12.28 -2.12 -7.40
N THR A 6 -12.76 -2.26 -6.17
CA THR A 6 -12.05 -2.99 -5.10
C THR A 6 -12.99 -3.97 -4.39
N GLN A 7 -12.46 -5.11 -3.92
CA GLN A 7 -13.21 -6.05 -3.09
C GLN A 7 -12.59 -6.12 -1.70
N PRO A 8 -13.08 -5.32 -0.75
CA PRO A 8 -12.47 -5.23 0.57
C PRO A 8 -12.57 -6.55 1.33
N GLY A 9 -11.47 -7.01 1.91
CA GLY A 9 -11.44 -8.17 2.79
C GLY A 9 -11.30 -9.54 2.12
N GLY A 10 -11.31 -9.64 0.79
CA GLY A 10 -11.22 -10.93 0.08
C GLY A 10 -9.95 -11.73 0.38
N GLY A 11 -8.82 -11.06 0.67
CA GLY A 11 -7.55 -11.70 1.03
C GLY A 11 -7.43 -12.17 2.50
N ILE A 12 -8.37 -11.77 3.36
CA ILE A 12 -8.39 -12.11 4.81
C ILE A 12 -9.69 -12.83 5.21
N GLY A 13 -10.45 -13.34 4.24
CA GLY A 13 -11.69 -14.10 4.47
C GLY A 13 -12.91 -13.24 4.86
N ASN A 14 -12.83 -11.91 4.75
CA ASN A 14 -13.95 -11.02 5.02
C ASN A 14 -14.68 -10.67 3.72
N ALA A 15 -15.92 -11.11 3.57
CA ALA A 15 -16.78 -10.72 2.46
C ALA A 15 -17.48 -9.38 2.76
N ARG A 16 -16.87 -8.27 2.34
CA ARG A 16 -17.59 -6.98 2.22
C ARG A 16 -18.12 -6.84 0.80
N HIS A 17 -19.19 -6.06 0.65
CA HIS A 17 -19.71 -5.70 -0.68
C HIS A 17 -18.59 -5.08 -1.51
N ALA A 18 -18.49 -5.51 -2.76
CA ALA A 18 -17.48 -5.02 -3.68
C ALA A 18 -17.84 -3.59 -4.11
N LEU A 19 -16.84 -2.73 -4.19
CA LEU A 19 -16.97 -1.37 -4.69
C LEU A 19 -16.63 -1.37 -6.17
N THR A 20 -17.56 -1.80 -7.02
CA THR A 20 -17.39 -1.91 -8.48
C THR A 20 -18.48 -1.13 -9.20
N GLN A 21 -18.25 -0.79 -10.48
CA GLN A 21 -19.26 -0.12 -11.30
C GLN A 21 -20.52 -0.98 -11.46
N GLN A 22 -20.39 -2.31 -11.48
CA GLN A 22 -21.51 -3.24 -11.60
C GLN A 22 -22.40 -3.19 -10.36
N GLU A 23 -21.81 -3.12 -9.17
CA GLU A 23 -22.55 -3.09 -7.90
C GLU A 23 -23.15 -1.70 -7.62
N LEU A 24 -22.41 -0.63 -7.95
CA LEU A 24 -22.78 0.75 -7.60
C LEU A 24 -23.56 1.48 -8.70
N GLY A 25 -23.57 0.97 -9.94
CA GLY A 25 -24.23 1.59 -11.09
C GLY A 25 -23.59 2.89 -11.60
N ILE A 26 -22.45 3.31 -11.03
CA ILE A 26 -21.71 4.51 -11.39
C ILE A 26 -20.24 4.18 -11.72
N PRO A 27 -19.54 5.00 -12.54
CA PRO A 27 -18.12 4.79 -12.82
C PRO A 27 -17.29 4.73 -11.53
N VAL A 28 -16.37 3.76 -11.45
CA VAL A 28 -15.48 3.58 -10.30
C VAL A 28 -14.03 3.70 -10.74
N ILE A 29 -13.24 4.43 -9.94
CA ILE A 29 -11.79 4.50 -10.07
C ILE A 29 -11.20 3.97 -8.76
N ALA A 30 -10.46 2.87 -8.84
CA ALA A 30 -9.77 2.26 -7.72
C ALA A 30 -8.33 2.77 -7.63
N ILE A 31 -8.02 3.45 -6.53
CA ILE A 31 -6.69 3.97 -6.18
C ILE A 31 -6.21 3.22 -4.94
N GLY A 32 -5.02 2.61 -5.03
CA GLY A 32 -4.36 1.97 -3.89
C GLY A 32 -3.39 2.94 -3.24
N CYS A 33 -3.44 3.04 -1.91
CA CYS A 33 -2.50 3.81 -1.09
C CYS A 33 -1.62 2.85 -0.28
N PRO A 34 -0.29 2.81 -0.47
CA PRO A 34 0.58 1.93 0.28
C PRO A 34 0.77 2.46 1.70
N THR A 35 0.08 1.85 2.66
CA THR A 35 0.10 2.25 4.08
C THR A 35 0.82 1.24 4.98
N ILE A 36 1.19 0.10 4.40
CA ILE A 36 1.71 -1.04 5.11
C ILE A 36 2.82 -1.71 4.31
N VAL A 37 3.69 -2.43 5.02
CA VAL A 37 4.79 -3.21 4.45
C VAL A 37 4.74 -4.63 5.01
N ASN A 38 5.14 -5.61 4.20
CA ASN A 38 5.26 -6.98 4.67
C ASN A 38 6.59 -7.15 5.44
N ALA A 39 6.52 -7.64 6.68
CA ALA A 39 7.70 -7.87 7.52
C ALA A 39 8.72 -8.80 6.84
N ALA A 40 8.25 -9.80 6.08
CA ALA A 40 9.12 -10.72 5.35
C ALA A 40 10.02 -10.01 4.34
N VAL A 41 9.51 -8.95 3.70
CA VAL A 41 10.29 -8.15 2.74
C VAL A 41 11.41 -7.41 3.47
N ILE A 42 11.08 -6.76 4.58
CA ILE A 42 12.06 -6.01 5.40
C ILE A 42 13.15 -6.96 5.92
N THR A 43 12.76 -8.12 6.48
CA THR A 43 13.74 -9.07 7.03
C THR A 43 14.62 -9.68 5.94
N ASN A 44 14.06 -10.06 4.78
CA ASN A 44 14.86 -10.58 3.66
C ASN A 44 15.86 -9.53 3.15
N GLN A 45 15.47 -8.26 3.07
CA GLN A 45 16.38 -7.17 2.71
C GLN A 45 17.49 -7.00 3.76
N ALA A 46 17.16 -7.08 5.06
CA ALA A 46 18.14 -7.00 6.13
C ALA A 46 19.16 -8.15 6.05
N ILE A 47 18.71 -9.39 5.82
CA ILE A 47 19.59 -10.56 5.65
C ILE A 47 20.49 -10.38 4.42
N LYS A 48 19.93 -9.95 3.29
CA LYS A 48 20.69 -9.69 2.06
C LYS A 48 21.77 -8.63 2.27
N GLN A 49 21.42 -7.53 2.94
CA GLN A 49 22.36 -6.45 3.27
C GLN A 49 23.46 -6.93 4.22
N PHE A 50 23.09 -7.71 5.23
CA PHE A 50 24.04 -8.33 6.15
C PHE A 50 25.04 -9.22 5.41
N CYS A 51 24.56 -10.16 4.57
CA CYS A 51 25.43 -11.03 3.78
C CYS A 51 26.36 -10.24 2.85
N THR A 52 25.86 -9.17 2.25
CA THR A 52 26.66 -8.27 1.40
C THR A 52 27.79 -7.62 2.20
N ASN A 53 27.48 -7.13 3.40
CA ASN A 53 28.45 -6.45 4.28
C ASN A 53 29.49 -7.42 4.88
N THR A 54 29.14 -8.68 5.07
CA THR A 54 30.04 -9.71 5.65
C THR A 54 30.70 -10.58 4.59
N ASN A 55 30.51 -10.30 3.30
CA ASN A 55 30.92 -11.16 2.18
C ASN A 55 30.42 -12.62 2.31
N ALA A 56 29.29 -12.83 2.98
CA ALA A 56 28.66 -14.14 3.09
C ALA A 56 27.82 -14.44 1.84
N VAL A 57 27.69 -15.72 1.50
CA VAL A 57 26.84 -16.15 0.39
C VAL A 57 25.37 -15.97 0.79
N PHE A 58 24.68 -15.08 0.08
CA PHE A 58 23.23 -14.94 0.22
C PHE A 58 22.52 -16.05 -0.55
N ASN A 59 21.74 -16.86 0.14
CA ASN A 59 20.83 -17.84 -0.46
C ASN A 59 19.39 -17.43 -0.17
N GLU A 60 18.69 -16.98 -1.23
CA GLU A 60 17.33 -16.44 -1.12
C GLU A 60 16.33 -17.47 -0.57
N VAL A 61 16.42 -18.73 -1.00
CA VAL A 61 15.52 -19.80 -0.55
C VAL A 61 15.69 -20.07 0.95
N THR A 62 16.93 -20.13 1.41
CA THR A 62 17.25 -20.37 2.82
C THR A 62 16.79 -19.21 3.70
N ALA A 63 17.05 -17.97 3.27
CA ALA A 63 16.60 -16.77 3.96
C ALA A 63 15.07 -16.71 4.04
N ALA A 64 14.38 -16.95 2.91
CA ALA A 64 12.92 -16.94 2.86
C ALA A 64 12.29 -18.01 3.77
N ASN A 65 12.86 -19.22 3.82
CA ASN A 65 12.38 -20.28 4.72
C ASN A 65 12.57 -19.91 6.19
N ALA A 66 13.74 -19.37 6.56
CA ALA A 66 13.99 -18.91 7.93
C ALA A 66 13.01 -17.80 8.36
N VAL A 67 12.74 -16.85 7.47
CA VAL A 67 11.76 -15.78 7.71
C VAL A 67 10.35 -16.36 7.85
N LYS A 68 9.97 -17.31 6.99
CA LYS A 68 8.65 -17.97 7.04
C LYS A 68 8.43 -18.72 8.36
N ASP A 69 9.45 -19.41 8.86
CA ASP A 69 9.38 -20.14 10.12
C ASP A 69 9.15 -19.20 11.31
N ILE A 70 9.83 -18.05 11.33
CA ILE A 70 9.60 -16.99 12.34
C ILE A 70 8.18 -16.43 12.23
N LEU A 71 7.73 -16.15 11.00
CA LEU A 71 6.41 -15.58 10.75
C LEU A 71 5.26 -16.56 10.96
N SER A 72 5.53 -17.86 11.08
CA SER A 72 4.52 -18.88 11.37
C SER A 72 3.76 -18.61 12.67
N PHE A 73 4.45 -18.02 13.68
CA PHE A 73 3.85 -17.57 14.92
C PHE A 73 2.74 -16.53 14.70
N PHE A 74 2.85 -15.72 13.63
CA PHE A 74 1.89 -14.69 13.25
C PHE A 74 0.89 -15.18 12.19
N GLY A 75 0.71 -16.49 12.03
CA GLY A 75 -0.18 -17.05 11.00
C GLY A 75 0.42 -17.05 9.59
N GLY A 76 1.75 -16.93 9.48
CA GLY A 76 2.50 -17.06 8.22
C GLY A 76 2.73 -15.76 7.46
N SER A 77 2.14 -14.64 7.89
CA SER A 77 2.40 -13.31 7.33
C SER A 77 2.25 -12.24 8.42
N LEU A 78 3.15 -11.27 8.44
CA LEU A 78 3.05 -10.12 9.32
C LEU A 78 3.13 -8.85 8.48
N THR A 79 2.13 -8.00 8.66
CA THR A 79 2.06 -6.69 8.05
C THR A 79 2.37 -5.64 9.11
N VAL A 80 3.25 -4.71 8.79
CA VAL A 80 3.68 -3.63 9.67
C VAL A 80 3.36 -2.28 9.06
N THR A 81 3.06 -1.30 9.92
CA THR A 81 2.76 0.07 9.53
C THR A 81 3.96 0.94 9.92
N PRO A 82 4.44 1.85 9.04
CA PRO A 82 5.49 2.81 9.39
C PRO A 82 5.07 3.71 10.56
N LYS A 83 6.05 4.26 11.28
CA LYS A 83 5.76 5.21 12.38
C LYS A 83 5.15 6.53 11.88
N GLU A 84 5.53 6.93 10.68
CA GLU A 84 5.07 8.13 9.96
C GLU A 84 3.80 7.90 9.14
N ILE A 85 2.97 6.92 9.53
CA ILE A 85 1.75 6.58 8.77
C ILE A 85 0.81 7.77 8.62
N ASP A 86 0.69 8.61 9.65
CA ASP A 86 -0.18 9.78 9.61
C ASP A 86 0.26 10.76 8.50
N ASP A 87 1.58 11.01 8.38
CA ASP A 87 2.15 11.83 7.31
C ASP A 87 1.95 11.19 5.93
N ILE A 88 2.09 9.86 5.82
CA ILE A 88 1.85 9.13 4.57
C ILE A 88 0.39 9.28 4.14
N ILE A 89 -0.55 9.16 5.08
CA ILE A 89 -1.98 9.31 4.83
C ILE A 89 -2.30 10.76 4.44
N GLU A 90 -1.76 11.75 5.14
CA GLU A 90 -1.98 13.16 4.85
C GLU A 90 -1.45 13.54 3.45
N ASN A 91 -0.23 13.14 3.12
CA ASN A 91 0.36 13.41 1.81
C ASN A 91 -0.39 12.70 0.68
N SER A 92 -0.80 11.45 0.91
CA SER A 92 -1.56 10.68 -0.07
C SER A 92 -2.95 11.25 -0.30
N SER A 93 -3.65 11.66 0.78
CA SER A 93 -4.97 12.27 0.67
C SER A 93 -4.91 13.61 -0.07
N ARG A 94 -3.93 14.46 0.24
CA ARG A 94 -3.69 15.74 -0.44
C ARG A 94 -3.40 15.52 -1.92
N THR A 95 -2.55 14.54 -2.25
CA THR A 95 -2.21 14.20 -3.65
C THR A 95 -3.43 13.74 -4.43
N ILE A 96 -4.23 12.84 -3.85
CA ILE A 96 -5.45 12.33 -4.48
C ILE A 96 -6.47 13.46 -4.66
N ALA A 97 -6.69 14.28 -3.62
CA ALA A 97 -7.61 15.41 -3.65
C ALA A 97 -7.23 16.42 -4.74
N MET A 98 -5.94 16.78 -4.83
CA MET A 98 -5.45 17.69 -5.85
C MET A 98 -5.63 17.14 -7.27
N GLY A 99 -5.35 15.84 -7.47
CA GLY A 99 -5.57 15.18 -8.75
C GLY A 99 -7.03 15.16 -9.18
N VAL A 100 -7.94 14.86 -8.24
CA VAL A 100 -9.39 14.89 -8.49
C VAL A 100 -9.86 16.32 -8.77
N ALA A 101 -9.44 17.29 -7.97
CA ALA A 101 -9.84 18.69 -8.13
C ALA A 101 -9.37 19.27 -9.47
N THR A 102 -8.11 19.00 -9.86
CA THR A 102 -7.56 19.44 -11.15
C THR A 102 -8.34 18.85 -12.33
N ALA A 103 -8.75 17.58 -12.24
CA ALA A 103 -9.53 16.93 -13.29
C ALA A 103 -10.96 17.49 -13.40
N LEU A 104 -11.59 17.85 -12.28
CA LEU A 104 -12.96 18.36 -12.24
C LEU A 104 -13.04 19.87 -12.52
N PHE A 105 -11.99 20.63 -12.19
CA PHE A 105 -11.96 22.09 -12.26
C PHE A 105 -10.76 22.62 -13.05
N PRO A 106 -10.64 22.32 -14.36
CA PRO A 106 -9.47 22.69 -15.17
C PRO A 106 -9.25 24.20 -15.34
N GLY A 107 -10.24 25.04 -14.99
CA GLY A 107 -10.15 26.50 -15.05
C GLY A 107 -9.67 27.18 -13.77
N ILE A 108 -9.40 26.44 -12.70
CA ILE A 108 -8.90 26.95 -11.43
C ILE A 108 -7.39 26.70 -11.37
N SER A 109 -6.60 27.69 -10.95
CA SER A 109 -5.15 27.52 -10.86
C SER A 109 -4.77 26.58 -9.70
N ILE A 110 -3.59 25.95 -9.79
CA ILE A 110 -3.12 25.02 -8.75
C ILE A 110 -2.99 25.75 -7.41
N GLU A 111 -2.48 26.98 -7.41
CA GLU A 111 -2.33 27.80 -6.20
C GLU A 111 -3.68 28.08 -5.53
N GLN A 112 -4.74 28.26 -6.33
CA GLN A 112 -6.08 28.43 -5.80
C GLN A 112 -6.65 27.12 -5.24
N LEU A 113 -6.38 25.97 -5.87
CA LEU A 113 -6.78 24.67 -5.34
C LEU A 113 -6.07 24.33 -4.02
N GLU A 114 -4.80 24.70 -3.88
CA GLU A 114 -4.02 24.48 -2.66
C GLU A 114 -4.63 25.18 -1.43
N LEU A 115 -5.26 26.35 -1.62
CA LEU A 115 -5.97 27.05 -0.54
C LEU A 115 -7.12 26.23 0.05
N TYR A 116 -7.73 25.35 -0.74
CA TYR A 116 -8.86 24.49 -0.32
C TYR A 116 -8.44 23.09 0.12
N ALA A 117 -7.18 22.71 -0.11
CA ALA A 117 -6.66 21.37 0.19
C ALA A 117 -5.96 21.28 1.57
N ASN A 118 -6.16 22.28 2.44
CA ASN A 118 -5.58 22.35 3.79
C ASN A 118 -6.44 21.68 4.86
#